data_AF-A0A8J9R8J1-F1
#
_entry.id   AF-A0A8J9R8J1-F1
#
_cell.length_a   1.000
_cell.length_b   1.000
_cell.length_c   1.000
_cell.angle_alpha   90.00
_cell.angle_beta   90.00
_cell.angle_gamma   90.00
#
_symmetry.space_group_name_H-M   'P 1'
#
loop_
_entity.id
_entity.type
_entity.pdbx_description
1 polymer ?
#
loop_
_entity_poly.entity_id
_entity_poly.type
_entity_poly.pdbx_seq_one_letter_code
_entity_poly.pdbx_strand_id
1 'polypeptide(L)'
;MKEFTSLAILLYECGYTEDTVRQEMASASLQDLNHDECLLYTCVVWITLMLAPSKTVVRWATKGVPVTDATLELWRGFVSLILSAYFEKRMAWYPVDRLQLEVSAVTGRLENPSTIAEFARLVYSTLHMVAPQFPET
;
A
#
# COMPACT_ATOMS: atom_id res chain seq x y z
N MET A 1 -2.43 10.36 -7.38
CA MET A 1 -1.65 9.47 -6.48
C MET A 1 -1.50 10.08 -5.10
N LYS A 2 -0.86 11.25 -4.92
CA LYS A 2 -0.68 11.90 -3.60
C LYS A 2 -1.99 12.04 -2.82
N GLU A 3 -3.04 12.61 -3.43
CA GLU A 3 -4.37 12.76 -2.81
C GLU A 3 -4.98 11.43 -2.36
N PHE A 4 -4.95 10.42 -3.24
CA PHE A 4 -5.42 9.07 -2.91
C PHE A 4 -4.66 8.49 -1.72
N THR A 5 -3.33 8.58 -1.73
CA THR A 5 -2.51 8.04 -0.65
C THR A 5 -2.76 8.78 0.68
N SER A 6 -2.93 10.11 0.65
CA SER A 6 -3.30 10.90 1.83
C SER A 6 -4.66 10.47 2.39
N LEU A 7 -5.66 10.24 1.52
CA LEU A 7 -6.97 9.73 1.94
C LEU A 7 -6.87 8.33 2.55
N ALA A 8 -6.10 7.42 1.92
CA ALA A 8 -5.89 6.08 2.45
C ALA A 8 -5.20 6.10 3.82
N ILE A 9 -4.22 6.99 4.03
CA ILE A 9 -3.60 7.21 5.35
C ILE A 9 -4.64 7.69 6.35
N LEU A 10 -5.48 8.66 6.00
CA LEU A 10 -6.53 9.15 6.90
C LEU A 10 -7.51 8.04 7.29
N LEU A 11 -7.94 7.20 6.34
CA LEU A 11 -8.80 6.05 6.65
C LEU A 11 -8.12 5.07 7.61
N TYR A 12 -6.82 4.83 7.44
CA TYR A 12 -6.03 4.02 8.38
C TYR A 12 -6.04 4.62 9.78
N GLU A 13 -5.76 5.92 9.89
CA GLU A 13 -5.75 6.67 11.14
C GLU A 13 -7.11 6.63 11.85
N CYS A 14 -8.20 6.77 11.10
CA CYS A 14 -9.58 6.65 11.58
C CYS A 14 -9.97 5.23 11.99
N GLY A 15 -9.11 4.23 11.77
CA GLY A 15 -9.36 2.84 12.17
C GLY A 15 -10.23 2.06 11.20
N TYR A 16 -10.35 2.49 9.94
CA TYR A 16 -11.01 1.68 8.93
C TYR A 16 -10.29 0.35 8.74
N THR A 17 -11.06 -0.63 8.31
CA THR A 17 -10.65 -1.99 7.95
C THR A 17 -11.01 -2.27 6.50
N GLU A 18 -10.39 -3.32 5.94
CA GLU A 18 -10.62 -3.75 4.56
C GLU A 18 -12.12 -3.97 4.29
N ASP A 19 -12.83 -4.62 5.22
CA ASP A 19 -14.27 -4.87 5.11
C ASP A 19 -15.11 -3.59 5.18
N THR A 20 -14.77 -2.66 6.07
CA THR A 20 -15.51 -1.39 6.15
C THR A 20 -15.36 -0.57 4.87
N VAL A 21 -14.15 -0.49 4.30
CA VAL A 21 -13.94 0.23 3.04
C VAL A 21 -14.67 -0.45 1.89
N ARG A 22 -14.64 -1.79 1.84
CA ARG A 22 -15.41 -2.56 0.85
C ARG A 22 -16.90 -2.27 0.92
N GLN A 23 -17.47 -2.18 2.13
CA GLN A 23 -18.89 -1.86 2.33
C GLN A 23 -19.23 -0.42 1.91
N GLU A 24 -18.39 0.55 2.26
CA GLU A 24 -18.57 1.96 1.88
C GLU A 24 -18.43 2.17 0.35
N MET A 25 -17.50 1.46 -0.29
CA MET A 25 -17.38 1.51 -1.76
C MET A 25 -18.58 0.86 -2.44
N ALA A 26 -19.13 -0.22 -1.88
CA ALA A 26 -20.32 -0.86 -2.42
C ALA A 26 -21.58 0.01 -2.30
N SER A 27 -21.66 0.88 -1.29
CA SER A 27 -22.77 1.82 -1.09
C SER A 27 -22.63 3.10 -1.93
N ALA A 28 -21.41 3.46 -2.31
CA ALA A 28 -21.13 4.57 -3.21
C ALA A 28 -21.44 4.16 -4.67
N SER A 29 -22.54 4.67 -5.23
CA SER A 29 -22.92 4.49 -6.65
C SER A 29 -22.02 5.28 -7.62
N LEU A 30 -20.69 5.08 -7.55
CA LEU A 30 -19.72 5.68 -8.45
C LEU A 30 -19.51 4.75 -9.64
N GLN A 31 -20.20 5.00 -10.74
CA GLN A 31 -20.27 4.11 -11.91
C GLN A 31 -18.96 3.96 -12.69
N ASP A 32 -17.96 4.82 -12.43
CA ASP A 32 -16.71 4.90 -13.23
C ASP A 32 -15.45 4.39 -12.50
N LEU A 33 -15.54 3.95 -11.23
CA LEU A 33 -14.38 3.53 -10.44
C LEU A 33 -14.32 2.00 -10.30
N ASN A 34 -13.13 1.44 -10.53
CA ASN A 34 -12.86 0.04 -10.21
C ASN A 34 -12.66 -0.12 -8.70
N HIS A 35 -13.73 -0.48 -7.99
CA HIS A 35 -13.74 -0.58 -6.52
C HIS A 35 -12.71 -1.59 -6.00
N ASP A 36 -12.50 -2.71 -6.70
CA ASP A 36 -11.54 -3.73 -6.28
C ASP A 36 -10.10 -3.21 -6.36
N GLU A 37 -9.77 -2.47 -7.42
CA GLU A 37 -8.45 -1.85 -7.58
C GLU A 37 -8.21 -0.76 -6.54
N CYS A 38 -9.21 0.10 -6.28
CA CYS A 38 -9.12 1.10 -5.23
C CYS A 38 -8.91 0.47 -3.85
N LEU A 39 -9.68 -0.56 -3.52
CA LEU A 39 -9.54 -1.28 -2.26
C LEU A 39 -8.14 -1.91 -2.13
N LEU A 40 -7.65 -2.51 -3.22
CA LEU A 40 -6.31 -3.11 -3.26
C LEU A 40 -5.21 -2.06 -3.03
N TYR A 41 -5.28 -0.90 -3.68
CA TYR A 41 -4.35 0.20 -3.43
C TYR A 41 -4.44 0.70 -1.98
N THR A 42 -5.63 0.86 -1.42
CA THR A 42 -5.80 1.22 -0.01
C THR A 42 -5.11 0.20 0.90
N CYS A 43 -5.28 -1.10 0.64
CA CYS A 43 -4.63 -2.16 1.41
C CYS A 43 -3.09 -2.07 1.32
N VAL A 44 -2.52 -1.84 0.14
CA VAL A 44 -1.06 -1.71 -0.02
C VAL A 44 -0.51 -0.52 0.76
N VAL A 45 -1.23 0.62 0.79
CA VAL A 45 -0.88 1.76 1.66
C VAL A 45 -0.87 1.33 3.12
N TRP A 46 -1.92 0.65 3.59
CA TRP A 46 -2.02 0.23 4.98
C TRP A 46 -0.97 -0.79 5.39
N ILE A 47 -0.66 -1.76 4.54
CA ILE A 47 0.44 -2.72 4.75
C ILE A 47 1.76 -1.97 4.86
N THR A 48 1.98 -0.96 4.01
CA THR A 48 3.18 -0.11 4.10
C THR A 48 3.28 0.57 5.46
N LEU A 49 2.19 1.15 5.97
CA LEU A 49 2.15 1.78 7.30
C LEU A 49 2.37 0.77 8.43
N MET A 50 1.79 -0.44 8.32
CA MET A 50 1.94 -1.50 9.31
C MET A 50 3.38 -2.03 9.41
N LEU A 51 4.06 -2.14 8.26
CA LEU A 51 5.41 -2.71 8.17
C LEU A 51 6.53 -1.67 8.26
N ALA A 52 6.24 -0.38 8.07
CA ALA A 52 7.24 0.67 8.17
C ALA A 52 7.87 0.68 9.59
N PRO A 53 9.22 0.71 9.69
CA PRO A 53 9.91 0.72 10.98
C PRO A 53 9.66 2.00 11.78
N SER A 54 9.40 3.11 11.07
CA SER A 54 9.03 4.39 11.67
C SER A 54 7.50 4.52 11.74
N LYS A 55 6.93 4.27 12.92
CA LYS A 55 5.49 4.44 13.19
C LYS A 55 5.13 5.91 13.41
N THR A 56 5.30 6.73 12.39
CA THR A 56 4.94 8.17 12.41
C THR A 56 3.45 8.40 12.28
N VAL A 57 2.72 7.45 11.68
CA VAL A 57 1.27 7.47 11.58
C VAL A 57 0.65 6.69 12.74
N VAL A 58 -0.26 7.34 13.47
CA VAL A 58 -0.97 6.74 14.61
C VAL A 58 -2.37 6.31 14.18
N ARG A 59 -2.71 5.05 14.44
CA ARG A 59 -4.07 4.53 14.26
C ARG A 59 -4.87 4.78 15.54
N TRP A 60 -5.81 5.72 15.50
CA TRP A 60 -6.54 6.22 16.66
C TRP A 60 -7.60 5.23 17.18
N ALA A 61 -8.19 4.43 16.30
CA ALA A 61 -9.14 3.39 16.66
C ALA A 61 -8.53 1.99 16.52
N THR A 62 -8.58 1.20 17.60
CA THR A 62 -8.01 -0.15 17.67
C THR A 62 -9.00 -1.26 17.33
N LYS A 63 -10.22 -0.93 16.88
CA LYS A 63 -11.19 -1.96 16.48
C LYS A 63 -10.75 -2.61 15.16
N GLY A 64 -10.24 -3.83 15.26
CA GLY A 64 -9.99 -4.72 14.12
C GLY A 64 -8.62 -4.56 13.47
N VAL A 65 -8.26 -5.58 12.68
CA VAL A 65 -7.04 -5.59 11.87
C VAL A 65 -7.30 -4.76 10.60
N PRO A 66 -6.40 -3.84 10.19
CA PRO A 66 -6.65 -2.98 9.03
C PRO A 66 -6.87 -3.77 7.74
N VAL A 67 -6.13 -4.87 7.58
CA VAL A 67 -6.11 -5.71 6.38
C VAL A 67 -6.23 -7.16 6.81
N THR A 68 -6.88 -8.01 6.02
CA THR A 68 -6.96 -9.44 6.32
C THR A 68 -5.59 -10.11 6.28
N ASP A 69 -5.42 -11.23 6.98
CA ASP A 69 -4.15 -11.98 6.97
C ASP A 69 -3.78 -12.45 5.56
N ALA A 70 -4.77 -12.88 4.75
CA ALA A 70 -4.57 -13.28 3.37
C ALA A 70 -4.02 -12.13 2.50
N THR A 71 -4.63 -10.95 2.58
CA THR A 71 -4.15 -9.76 1.85
C THR A 71 -2.77 -9.33 2.34
N LEU A 72 -2.53 -9.38 3.66
CA LEU A 72 -1.23 -9.05 4.22
C LEU A 72 -0.14 -10.02 3.72
N GLU A 73 -0.37 -11.33 3.76
CA GLU A 73 0.56 -12.35 3.29
C GLU A 73 0.90 -12.17 1.80
N LEU A 74 -0.11 -11.86 0.98
CA LEU A 74 0.05 -11.62 -0.45
C LEU A 74 1.02 -10.49 -0.77
N TRP A 75 0.97 -9.39 -0.01
CA TRP A 75 1.71 -8.17 -0.31
C TRP A 75 2.92 -7.94 0.59
N ARG A 76 3.10 -8.73 1.64
CA ARG A 76 4.21 -8.58 2.60
C ARG A 76 5.57 -8.60 1.91
N GLY A 77 5.85 -9.60 1.07
CA GLY A 77 7.15 -9.75 0.39
C GLY A 77 7.48 -8.53 -0.48
N PHE A 78 6.52 -8.14 -1.32
CA PHE A 78 6.62 -6.97 -2.19
C PHE A 78 6.92 -5.68 -1.40
N VAL A 79 6.12 -5.37 -0.36
CA VAL A 79 6.28 -4.16 0.44
C VAL A 79 7.59 -4.19 1.23
N SER A 80 7.97 -5.33 1.80
CA SER A 80 9.22 -5.49 2.55
C SER A 80 10.47 -5.23 1.72
N LEU A 81 10.51 -5.66 0.44
CA LEU A 81 11.63 -5.34 -0.44
C LEU A 81 11.81 -3.84 -0.63
N ILE A 82 10.71 -3.12 -0.83
CA ILE A 82 10.72 -1.67 -1.00
C ILE A 82 11.14 -0.97 0.30
N LEU A 83 10.62 -1.43 1.45
CA LEU A 83 11.01 -0.91 2.76
C LEU A 83 12.52 -1.04 3.01
N SER A 84 13.09 -2.23 2.78
CA SER A 84 14.54 -2.43 2.91
C SER A 84 15.32 -1.57 1.92
N ALA A 85 14.84 -1.43 0.68
CA ALA A 85 15.47 -0.53 -0.29
C ALA A 85 15.45 0.94 0.19
N TYR A 86 14.31 1.39 0.72
CA TYR A 86 14.10 2.77 1.14
C TYR A 86 14.86 3.13 2.42
N PHE A 87 14.75 2.31 3.47
CA PHE A 87 15.34 2.59 4.77
C PHE A 87 16.80 2.14 4.90
N GLU A 88 17.13 0.94 4.43
CA GLU A 88 18.47 0.37 4.64
C GLU A 88 19.42 0.78 3.50
N LYS A 89 18.96 0.66 2.25
CA LYS A 89 19.81 0.91 1.07
C LYS A 89 19.77 2.35 0.57
N ARG A 90 18.90 3.19 1.16
CA ARG A 90 18.71 4.60 0.76
C ARG A 90 18.39 4.77 -0.73
N MET A 91 17.60 3.85 -1.28
CA MET A 91 17.14 3.90 -2.67
C MET A 91 15.72 4.47 -2.75
N ALA A 92 15.53 5.49 -3.58
CA ALA A 92 14.21 6.04 -3.91
C ALA A 92 13.45 5.21 -4.96
N TRP A 93 13.97 4.04 -5.31
CA TRP A 93 13.43 3.13 -6.33
C TRP A 93 13.93 1.70 -6.08
N TYR A 94 13.27 0.72 -6.69
CA TYR A 94 13.72 -0.68 -6.70
C TYR A 94 13.45 -1.31 -8.08
N PRO A 95 14.27 -2.27 -8.56
CA PRO A 95 14.06 -2.89 -9.86
C PRO A 95 12.68 -3.55 -10.00
N VAL A 96 11.91 -3.13 -11.00
CA VAL A 96 10.54 -3.61 -11.26
C VAL A 96 10.51 -5.13 -11.49
N ASP A 97 11.47 -5.67 -12.24
CA ASP A 97 11.54 -7.12 -12.52
C ASP A 97 11.64 -7.95 -11.23
N ARG A 98 12.35 -7.45 -10.22
CA ARG A 98 12.46 -8.14 -8.93
C ARG A 98 11.16 -8.06 -8.13
N LEU A 99 10.48 -6.92 -8.20
CA LEU A 99 9.17 -6.75 -7.55
C LEU A 99 8.11 -7.63 -8.21
N GLN A 100 8.16 -7.77 -9.53
CA GLN A 100 7.23 -8.60 -10.30
C GLN A 100 7.33 -10.07 -9.91
N LEU A 101 8.53 -10.58 -9.62
CA LEU A 101 8.73 -11.95 -9.15
C LEU A 101 7.99 -12.23 -7.84
N GLU A 102 8.01 -11.30 -6.88
CA GLU A 102 7.27 -11.45 -5.61
C GLU A 102 5.77 -11.56 -5.84
N VAL A 103 5.20 -10.64 -6.62
CA VAL A 103 3.76 -10.64 -6.90
C VAL A 103 3.36 -11.89 -7.70
N SER A 104 4.21 -12.32 -8.64
CA SER A 104 3.93 -13.50 -9.48
C SER A 104 4.00 -14.80 -8.68
N ALA A 105 4.92 -14.90 -7.72
CA ALA A 105 5.07 -16.08 -6.88
C ALA A 105 3.80 -16.36 -6.06
N VAL A 106 3.10 -15.31 -5.60
CA VAL A 106 1.92 -15.48 -4.77
C VAL A 106 0.62 -15.51 -5.59
N THR A 107 0.51 -14.69 -6.64
CA THR A 107 -0.70 -14.67 -7.49
C THR A 107 -0.76 -15.80 -8.52
N GLY A 108 0.36 -16.50 -8.75
CA GLY A 108 0.47 -17.56 -9.75
C GLY A 108 0.37 -17.07 -11.20
N ARG A 109 0.42 -15.74 -11.42
CA ARG A 109 0.33 -15.12 -12.75
C ARG A 109 1.40 -14.04 -12.91
N LEU A 110 1.84 -13.84 -14.14
CA LEU A 110 2.76 -12.75 -14.47
C LEU A 110 1.96 -11.45 -14.65
N GLU A 111 2.09 -10.54 -13.69
CA GLU A 111 1.47 -9.21 -13.77
C GLU A 111 2.17 -8.29 -14.78
N ASN A 112 1.48 -7.28 -15.29
CA ASN A 112 2.09 -6.31 -16.19
C ASN A 112 3.14 -5.45 -15.44
N PRO A 113 4.36 -5.24 -15.99
CA PRO A 113 5.38 -4.38 -15.37
C PRO A 113 4.88 -2.97 -15.01
N SER A 114 3.97 -2.40 -15.80
CA SER A 114 3.37 -1.08 -15.52
C SER A 114 2.56 -1.10 -14.22
N THR A 115 1.76 -2.14 -14.01
CA THR A 115 0.99 -2.34 -12.77
C THR A 115 1.92 -2.49 -11.56
N ILE A 116 3.00 -3.26 -11.70
CA ILE A 116 4.03 -3.39 -10.66
C ILE A 116 4.68 -2.04 -10.33
N ALA A 117 4.99 -1.23 -11.35
CA ALA A 117 5.53 0.10 -11.17
C ALA A 117 4.53 1.05 -10.45
N GLU A 118 3.23 0.91 -10.70
CA GLU A 118 2.19 1.67 -10.01
C GLU A 118 2.10 1.34 -8.52
N PHE A 119 2.10 0.05 -8.17
CA PHE A 119 2.18 -0.39 -6.78
C PHE A 119 3.47 0.08 -6.11
N ALA A 120 4.60 -0.02 -6.80
CA ALA A 120 5.88 0.45 -6.26
C ALA A 120 5.81 1.95 -5.96
N ARG A 121 5.30 2.74 -6.92
CA ARG A 121 5.07 4.18 -6.76
C ARG A 121 4.13 4.48 -5.59
N LEU A 122 3.10 3.68 -5.37
CA LEU A 122 2.18 3.82 -4.23
C LEU A 122 2.90 3.62 -2.89
N VAL A 123 3.71 2.57 -2.76
CA VAL A 123 4.52 2.31 -1.56
C VAL A 123 5.52 3.46 -1.32
N TYR A 124 6.29 3.85 -2.35
CA TYR A 124 7.23 4.97 -2.24
C TYR A 124 6.55 6.30 -1.91
N SER A 125 5.39 6.60 -2.50
CA SER A 125 4.62 7.81 -2.20
C SER A 125 4.16 7.82 -0.75
N THR A 126 3.72 6.67 -0.24
CA THR A 126 3.33 6.50 1.16
C THR A 126 4.52 6.79 2.08
N LEU A 127 5.66 6.14 1.83
CA LEU A 127 6.88 6.30 2.62
C LEU A 127 7.43 7.72 2.58
N HIS A 128 7.38 8.38 1.42
CA HIS A 128 7.82 9.76 1.28
C HIS A 128 6.98 10.71 2.15
N MET A 129 5.66 10.49 2.24
CA MET A 129 4.78 11.33 3.06
C MET A 129 4.93 11.09 4.56
N VAL A 130 5.09 9.82 4.97
CA VAL A 130 5.06 9.48 6.41
C VAL A 130 6.45 9.41 7.03
N ALA A 131 7.48 9.14 6.24
CA ALA A 131 8.86 8.96 6.68
C ALA A 131 9.84 9.46 5.61
N PRO A 132 9.85 10.77 5.29
CA PRO A 132 10.69 11.33 4.23
C PRO A 132 12.18 11.05 4.49
N GLN A 133 12.86 10.45 3.51
CA GLN A 133 14.31 10.18 3.55
C GLN A 133 15.09 10.97 2.48
N PHE A 134 14.37 11.54 1.52
CA PHE A 134 14.95 12.23 0.36
C PHE A 134 14.40 13.66 0.30
N PRO A 135 15.19 14.62 -0.21
CA PRO A 135 14.72 15.99 -0.38
C PRO A 135 13.50 16.06 -1.30
N GLU A 136 12.62 17.02 -1.07
CA GLU A 136 11.62 17.40 -2.06
C GLU A 136 12.35 18.09 -3.22
N THR A 137 12.14 17.58 -4.44
CA THR A 137 12.59 18.20 -5.70
C THR A 137 11.66 19.31 -6.14
#